data_AF-A0A8J4YR29-F1
#
_entry.id   AF-A0A8J4YR29-F1
#
_cell.length_a   1.000
_cell.length_b   1.000
_cell.length_c   1.000
_cell.angle_alpha   90.00
_cell.angle_beta   90.00
_cell.angle_gamma   90.00
#
_symmetry.space_group_name_H-M   'P 1'
#
loop_
_entity.id
_entity.type
_entity.pdbx_description
1 polymer ?
#
loop_
_entity_poly.entity_id
_entity_poly.type
_entity_poly.pdbx_seq_one_letter_code
_entity_poly.pdbx_strand_id
1 'polypeptide(L)'
;MDENQMFVADLKKDPRDVTISRFFQHGSMMTPSFDHNNELFYVHDSTGWWNLYWVNRRGFEINLTPQSLEVGWPTWRQGWEASCCDVTEPWSVVYWPSVVF
;
A
#
# COMPACT_ATOMS: atom_id res chain seq x y z
N MET A 1 7.80 -8.93 -20.68
CA MET A 1 7.33 -9.19 -19.31
C MET A 1 6.50 -8.00 -18.93
N ASP A 2 5.28 -8.23 -18.44
CA ASP A 2 4.40 -7.13 -18.04
C ASP A 2 4.93 -6.52 -16.75
N GLU A 3 5.20 -5.22 -16.77
CA GLU A 3 5.72 -4.48 -15.63
C GLU A 3 4.53 -3.84 -14.90
N ASN A 4 4.35 -4.19 -13.63
CA ASN A 4 3.34 -3.54 -12.79
C ASN A 4 3.81 -2.14 -12.42
N GLN A 5 2.95 -1.14 -12.68
CA GLN A 5 3.25 0.27 -12.45
C GLN A 5 2.15 0.89 -11.60
N MET A 6 2.56 1.68 -10.61
CA MET A 6 1.67 2.49 -9.79
C MET A 6 1.75 3.93 -10.25
N PHE A 7 0.57 4.56 -10.41
CA PHE A 7 0.42 5.95 -10.81
C PHE A 7 -0.30 6.73 -9.72
N VAL A 8 0.08 7.99 -9.53
CA VAL A 8 -0.56 8.92 -8.62
C VAL A 8 -1.10 10.10 -9.42
N ALA A 9 -2.33 10.48 -9.11
CA ALA A 9 -3.04 11.55 -9.79
C ALA A 9 -3.32 12.69 -8.81
N ASP A 10 -2.83 13.88 -9.11
CA ASP A 10 -3.19 15.10 -8.39
C ASP A 10 -4.46 15.69 -9.00
N LEU A 11 -5.54 15.65 -8.22
CA LEU A 11 -6.80 16.30 -8.56
C LEU A 11 -6.67 17.79 -8.21
N LYS A 12 -6.61 18.65 -9.22
CA LYS A 12 -6.68 20.10 -9.01
C LYS A 12 -8.11 20.55 -8.74
N LYS A 13 -8.25 21.84 -8.41
CA LYS A 13 -9.54 22.49 -8.11
C LYS A 13 -10.58 22.35 -9.23
N ASP A 14 -10.12 22.18 -10.48
CA ASP A 14 -10.95 21.71 -11.58
C ASP A 14 -10.78 20.18 -11.72
N PRO A 15 -11.85 19.38 -11.53
CA PRO A 15 -11.79 17.93 -11.64
C PRO A 15 -11.44 17.42 -13.04
N ARG A 16 -11.38 18.30 -14.05
CA ARG A 16 -10.92 17.97 -15.41
C ARG A 16 -9.42 18.17 -15.59
N ASP A 17 -8.74 18.82 -14.65
CA ASP A 17 -7.30 19.03 -14.68
C ASP A 17 -6.61 18.05 -13.72
N VAL A 18 -6.32 16.86 -14.26
CA VAL A 18 -5.67 15.76 -13.55
C VAL A 18 -4.24 15.64 -14.06
N THR A 19 -3.26 15.78 -13.16
CA THR A 19 -1.86 15.48 -13.48
C THR A 19 -1.55 14.08 -12.99
N ILE A 20 -1.28 13.16 -13.91
CA ILE A 20 -0.90 11.77 -13.59
C ILE A 20 0.62 11.65 -13.66
N SER A 21 1.23 11.16 -12.59
CA SER A 21 2.65 10.86 -12.52
C SER A 21 2.86 9.38 -12.23
N ARG A 22 3.90 8.78 -12.81
CA ARG A 22 4.35 7.44 -12.40
C ARG A 22 4.95 7.57 -11.01
N PHE A 23 4.47 6.74 -10.09
CA PHE A 23 4.91 6.75 -8.70
C PHE A 23 5.95 5.66 -8.46
N PHE A 24 5.63 4.40 -8.73
CA PHE A 24 6.56 3.27 -8.56
C PHE A 24 6.43 2.20 -9.65
N GLN A 25 7.49 1.42 -9.79
CA GLN A 25 7.56 0.27 -10.68
C GLN A 25 8.19 -0.90 -9.91
N HIS A 26 7.34 -1.81 -9.47
CA HIS A 26 7.69 -2.99 -8.69
C HIS A 26 6.92 -4.21 -9.22
N GLY A 27 7.02 -5.33 -8.51
CA GLY A 27 6.21 -6.53 -8.73
C GLY A 27 4.72 -6.31 -8.37
N SER A 28 4.10 -7.27 -7.72
CA SER A 28 2.66 -7.22 -7.43
C SER A 28 2.37 -6.24 -6.29
N MET A 29 1.72 -5.12 -6.59
CA MET A 29 1.38 -4.08 -5.61
C MET A 29 -0.11 -4.09 -5.34
N MET A 30 -0.52 -3.84 -4.09
CA MET A 30 -1.93 -3.71 -3.75
C MET A 30 -2.17 -2.78 -2.56
N THR A 31 -3.46 -2.50 -2.34
CA THR A 31 -3.98 -1.69 -1.22
C THR A 31 -3.21 -0.38 -0.99
N PRO A 32 -2.96 0.44 -2.05
CA PRO A 32 -2.29 1.72 -1.86
C PRO A 32 -3.18 2.67 -1.05
N SER A 33 -2.63 3.27 -0.01
CA SER A 33 -3.34 4.23 0.84
C SER A 33 -2.42 5.36 1.27
N PHE A 34 -2.91 6.60 1.18
CA PHE A 34 -2.18 7.77 1.65
C PHE A 34 -2.59 8.12 3.07
N ASP A 35 -1.60 8.47 3.91
CA ASP A 35 -1.88 9.08 5.20
C ASP A 35 -2.16 10.59 5.09
N HIS A 36 -2.46 11.21 6.23
CA HIS A 36 -2.67 12.66 6.35
C HIS A 36 -1.42 13.48 5.98
N ASN A 37 -0.25 12.87 5.98
CA ASN A 37 1.01 13.46 5.56
C ASN A 37 1.31 13.19 4.09
N ASN A 38 0.38 12.72 3.26
CA ASN A 38 0.62 12.33 1.86
C ASN A 38 1.82 11.36 1.71
N GLU A 39 2.02 10.48 2.68
CA GLU A 39 2.94 9.37 2.61
C GLU A 39 2.17 8.13 2.21
N LEU A 40 2.76 7.32 1.33
CA LEU A 40 2.07 6.15 0.77
C LEU A 40 2.39 4.91 1.59
N PHE A 41 1.35 4.18 1.95
CA PHE A 41 1.42 2.81 2.42
C PHE A 41 0.90 1.89 1.34
N TYR A 42 1.58 0.79 1.09
CA TYR A 42 1.14 -0.23 0.14
C TYR A 42 1.76 -1.59 0.46
N VAL A 43 1.16 -2.66 -0.05
CA VAL A 43 1.71 -4.02 0.11
C VAL A 43 2.41 -4.43 -1.19
N HIS A 44 3.61 -4.99 -1.06
CA HIS A 44 4.42 -5.45 -2.18
C HIS A 44 5.17 -6.75 -1.86
N ASP A 45 5.45 -7.53 -2.90
CA ASP A 45 6.05 -8.86 -2.84
C ASP A 45 7.57 -8.88 -3.14
N SER A 46 8.30 -7.76 -3.01
CA SER A 46 9.73 -7.68 -3.40
C SER A 46 10.63 -8.76 -2.78
N THR A 47 10.29 -9.21 -1.57
CA THR A 47 11.05 -10.19 -0.80
C THR A 47 10.58 -11.63 -1.04
N GLY A 48 9.63 -11.85 -1.94
CA GLY A 48 8.92 -13.13 -2.11
C GLY A 48 7.80 -13.38 -1.09
N TRP A 49 7.50 -12.39 -0.24
CA TRP A 49 6.44 -12.38 0.77
C TRP A 49 5.74 -11.03 0.73
N TRP A 50 4.44 -10.99 1.00
CA TRP A 50 3.62 -9.78 0.96
C TRP A 50 3.88 -8.97 2.23
N ASN A 51 4.66 -7.91 2.08
CA ASN A 51 5.08 -7.05 3.18
C ASN A 51 4.49 -5.65 3.04
N LEU A 52 4.34 -4.96 4.17
CA LEU A 52 3.89 -3.57 4.21
C LEU A 52 5.07 -2.62 3.97
N TYR A 53 4.91 -1.71 3.03
CA TYR A 53 5.88 -0.68 2.70
C TYR A 53 5.30 0.69 3.01
N TRP A 54 6.18 1.56 3.50
CA TRP A 54 5.92 2.98 3.65
C TRP A 54 6.87 3.75 2.74
N VAL A 55 6.31 4.74 2.06
CA VAL A 55 7.03 5.63 1.16
C VAL A 55 6.75 7.07 1.55
N ASN A 56 7.81 7.81 1.85
CA ASN A 56 7.68 9.24 2.12
C ASN A 56 7.50 10.07 0.83
N ARG A 57 7.16 11.35 0.99
CA ARG A 57 7.02 12.30 -0.14
C ARG A 57 8.25 12.46 -1.03
N ARG A 58 9.43 12.05 -0.55
CA ARG A 58 10.70 12.12 -1.31
C ARG A 58 10.97 10.85 -2.11
N GLY A 59 10.07 9.86 -2.06
CA GLY A 59 10.23 8.57 -2.73
C GLY A 59 11.14 7.61 -1.99
N PHE A 60 11.46 7.86 -0.71
CA PHE A 60 12.21 6.90 0.08
C PHE A 60 11.27 5.85 0.65
N GLU A 61 11.61 4.59 0.39
CA GLU A 61 10.82 3.42 0.76
C GLU A 61 11.45 2.65 1.92
N ILE A 62 10.61 2.20 2.86
CA ILE A 62 10.98 1.30 3.95
C ILE A 62 10.02 0.12 3.98
N ASN A 63 10.56 -1.10 4.05
CA ASN A 63 9.79 -2.29 4.41
C ASN A 63 9.54 -2.28 5.94
N LEU A 64 8.28 -2.11 6.34
CA LEU A 64 7.86 -2.04 7.75
C LEU A 64 7.71 -3.43 8.38
N THR A 65 7.57 -4.48 7.57
CA THR A 65 7.39 -5.86 8.02
C THR A 65 8.37 -6.79 7.30
N PRO A 66 9.69 -6.70 7.54
CA PRO A 66 10.68 -7.48 6.79
C PRO A 66 10.75 -8.93 7.29
N GLN A 67 9.66 -9.67 7.14
CA GLN A 67 9.49 -11.03 7.59
C GLN A 67 9.09 -11.96 6.45
N SER A 68 9.34 -13.25 6.64
CA SER A 68 8.89 -14.31 5.73
C SER A 68 7.48 -14.78 6.12
N LEU A 69 6.53 -13.82 6.15
CA LEU A 69 5.15 -14.05 6.52
C LEU A 69 4.25 -13.07 5.74
N GLU A 70 3.09 -13.56 5.29
CA GLU A 70 2.13 -12.75 4.55
C GLU A 70 1.42 -11.73 5.46
N VAL A 71 1.61 -10.44 5.16
CA VAL A 71 0.85 -9.32 5.76
C VAL A 71 -0.37 -8.96 4.92
N GLY A 72 -0.38 -9.38 3.65
CA GLY A 72 -1.49 -9.20 2.74
C GLY A 72 -2.04 -10.52 2.21
N TRP A 73 -3.21 -10.46 1.60
CA TRP A 73 -3.84 -11.58 0.92
C TRP A 73 -4.36 -11.12 -0.44
N PRO A 74 -4.44 -12.00 -1.45
CA PRO A 74 -5.00 -11.64 -2.74
C PRO A 74 -6.45 -11.13 -2.59
N THR A 75 -6.67 -9.86 -2.89
CA THR A 75 -7.98 -9.21 -2.78
C THR A 75 -8.78 -9.41 -4.06
N TRP A 76 -9.53 -10.51 -4.16
CA TRP A 76 -10.43 -10.77 -5.30
C TRP A 76 -11.71 -9.92 -5.28
N ARG A 77 -11.92 -9.12 -4.22
CA ARG A 77 -13.04 -8.18 -4.08
C ARG A 77 -12.50 -6.76 -4.07
N GLN A 78 -12.96 -5.95 -5.03
CA GLN A 78 -12.63 -4.53 -5.11
C GLN A 78 -13.15 -3.80 -3.87
N GLY A 79 -12.31 -2.95 -3.27
CA GLY A 79 -12.67 -2.14 -2.11
C GLY A 79 -12.61 -2.86 -0.75
N TRP A 80 -12.16 -4.12 -0.70
CA TRP A 80 -11.73 -4.73 0.55
C TRP A 80 -10.24 -4.45 0.72
N GLU A 81 -9.92 -3.61 1.68
CA GLU A 81 -8.54 -3.43 2.11
C GLU A 81 -8.13 -4.67 2.92
N ALA A 82 -7.08 -5.35 2.48
CA ALA A 82 -6.48 -6.45 3.25
C ALA A 82 -5.90 -5.95 4.60
N SER A 83 -5.73 -4.64 4.73
CA SER A 83 -5.33 -3.91 5.93
C SER A 83 -6.55 -3.22 6.54
N CYS A 84 -6.98 -3.60 7.74
CA CYS A 84 -7.87 -2.74 8.53
C CYS A 84 -7.03 -1.87 9.48
N CYS A 85 -7.16 -0.55 9.36
CA CYS A 85 -6.66 0.40 10.34
C CYS A 85 -7.87 0.88 11.17
N ASP A 86 -8.01 0.41 12.40
CA ASP A 86 -8.90 1.09 13.37
C ASP A 86 -8.06 2.15 14.10
N VAL A 87 -8.45 3.42 13.96
CA VAL A 87 -7.75 4.55 14.55
C VAL A 87 -8.30 4.78 15.96
N THR A 88 -8.04 3.84 16.86
CA THR A 88 -8.31 4.00 18.29
C THR A 88 -7.00 3.87 19.07
N GLU A 89 -6.27 4.99 19.11
CA GLU A 89 -5.01 5.28 19.85
C GLU A 89 -3.67 5.01 19.12
N PRO A 90 -2.65 5.90 19.29
CA PRO A 90 -1.69 6.18 18.21
C PRO A 90 -0.51 5.21 18.03
N TRP A 91 -0.37 4.12 18.81
CA TRP A 91 0.86 3.29 18.75
C TRP A 91 0.69 1.79 19.00
N SER A 92 -0.50 1.22 18.80
CA SER A 92 -0.74 -0.21 19.04
C SER A 92 -1.12 -0.93 17.75
N VAL A 93 -0.20 -1.73 17.19
CA VAL A 93 -0.49 -2.65 16.09
C VAL A 93 -1.12 -3.91 16.67
N VAL A 94 -2.43 -4.10 16.46
CA VAL A 94 -3.16 -5.32 16.84
C VAL A 94 -3.34 -6.20 15.62
N TYR A 95 -2.69 -7.37 15.64
CA TYR A 95 -2.87 -8.42 14.64
C TYR A 95 -4.10 -9.26 15.01
N TRP A 96 -5.10 -9.34 14.12
CA TRP A 96 -6.13 -10.37 14.26
C TRP A 96 -5.61 -11.73 13.80
N PRO A 97 -5.87 -12.81 14.54
CA PRO A 97 -5.39 -14.14 14.19
C PRO A 97 -6.18 -14.69 13.00
N SER A 98 -5.44 -15.18 12.02
CA SER A 98 -5.71 -16.33 11.17
C SER A 98 -7.19 -16.71 10.95
N VAL A 99 -7.69 -16.48 9.73
CA VAL A 99 -8.66 -17.41 9.14
C VAL A 99 -7.94 -18.18 8.04
N VAL A 100 -7.46 -19.36 8.44
CA VAL A 100 -7.00 -20.41 7.55
C VAL A 100 -8.19 -20.87 6.71
N PHE A 101 -8.03 -20.91 5.38
CA PHE A 101 -8.82 -21.76 4.51
C PHE A 101 -7.98 -22.95 4.07
#